data_AF-A0A1I4BP92-F1
#
_entry.id   AF-A0A1I4BP92-F1
#
_cell.length_a   1.000
_cell.length_b   1.000
_cell.length_c   1.000
_cell.angle_alpha   90.00
_cell.angle_beta   90.00
_cell.angle_gamma   90.00
#
_symmetry.space_group_name_H-M   'P 1'
#
loop_
_entity.id
_entity.type
_entity.pdbx_description
1 polymer ?
#
loop_
_entity_poly.entity_id
_entity_poly.type
_entity_poly.pdbx_seq_one_letter_code
_entity_poly.pdbx_strand_id
1 'polypeptide(L)'
;MSNALQFFQSTRQQLRDWSWFKRSLLGFTILTFMVSSFMFLTPVGTEMRIWMANTVIITQHRDWAWIFVGTEQRDSMLQKMRQFIEENAEEKQQFNMVTVQPNFALTRKNRSIDELIKVEDVSGTFWKGKRMYVYDPKSIRLMTPEKPGEGEKISSMVKRTGAVAGVNAGGFDDPEGLGNGFAAIGAVISGGEVIYTDQDSSVAQHIVGFTKEGTLVIGKYNMFELQEMGISEAASFYPRVIANGKPLPINDVSRAPRTGVGQKADGTVIFIVADGRSTQSVGATLKEIQELFLADDVVNAGFLDGGASSELVVNGELVTKPSSRYGERRLPSAYLVYDHPEDAVANRVWDGLTTINAGGAFDHPDFLKEQAALKAKAKNNPAPATTPTPTKPTETETKTETKAPATNTGTTKPSGTTEPTKPSTQSDATKPAQGTDSSKTTTTPAAGGNKDNGKETTPPASTQQGGSGNPVTTDPTKPAEHTPTGTGAAGAGATNPTTNPTPTTGGSSQQGQGDHSGTGSTSAPATNPTTPAASDAAKNTPASSGDTSSKINTPATGDTGAKNTPPANVPVPSSPTAPPNGSTSTTVVPSGSTSVPVK
;
A
#
# COMPACT_ATOMS: atom_id res chain seq x y z
N MET A 1 -17.15 -32.49 -52.82
CA MET A 1 -16.23 -33.22 -51.91
C MET A 1 -14.79 -33.29 -52.43
N SER A 2 -14.52 -33.73 -53.67
CA SER A 2 -13.13 -33.93 -54.19
C SER A 2 -12.15 -32.77 -53.92
N ASN A 3 -12.50 -31.54 -54.28
CA ASN A 3 -11.60 -30.38 -54.16
C ASN A 3 -11.21 -30.05 -52.71
N ALA A 4 -12.12 -30.29 -51.75
CA ALA A 4 -11.81 -30.08 -50.33
C ALA A 4 -10.80 -31.13 -49.82
N LEU A 5 -10.96 -32.40 -50.22
CA LEU A 5 -10.03 -33.47 -49.85
C LEU A 5 -8.62 -33.24 -50.43
N GLN A 6 -8.52 -32.80 -51.68
CA GLN A 6 -7.22 -32.44 -52.29
C GLN A 6 -6.56 -31.23 -51.57
N PHE A 7 -7.35 -30.20 -51.20
CA PHE A 7 -6.87 -29.05 -50.46
C PHE A 7 -6.34 -29.40 -49.05
N PHE A 8 -7.05 -30.28 -48.33
CA PHE A 8 -6.58 -30.77 -47.03
C PHE A 8 -5.32 -31.64 -47.15
N GLN A 9 -5.19 -32.45 -48.20
CA GLN A 9 -4.00 -33.26 -48.44
C GLN A 9 -2.77 -32.40 -48.78
N SER A 10 -2.90 -31.44 -49.70
CA SER A 10 -1.79 -30.55 -50.08
C SER A 10 -1.33 -29.68 -48.91
N THR A 11 -2.26 -29.11 -48.13
CA THR A 11 -1.96 -28.30 -46.95
C THR A 11 -1.25 -29.14 -45.86
N ARG A 12 -1.71 -30.37 -45.62
CA ARG A 12 -1.06 -31.28 -44.66
C ARG A 12 0.35 -31.66 -45.07
N GLN A 13 0.60 -31.84 -46.37
CA GLN A 13 1.94 -32.13 -46.88
C GLN A 13 2.85 -30.91 -46.78
N GLN A 14 2.37 -29.73 -47.18
CA GLN A 14 3.12 -28.47 -47.08
C GLN A 14 3.52 -28.14 -45.62
N LEU A 15 2.63 -28.37 -44.64
CA LEU A 15 2.94 -28.26 -43.21
C LEU A 15 3.96 -29.30 -42.71
N ARG A 16 3.98 -30.49 -43.32
CA ARG A 16 4.96 -31.55 -43.03
C ARG A 16 6.33 -31.29 -43.68
N ASP A 17 6.40 -30.38 -44.65
CA ASP A 17 7.64 -29.98 -45.31
C ASP A 17 8.21 -28.67 -44.71
N TRP A 18 7.48 -28.00 -43.81
CA TRP A 18 7.99 -26.86 -43.04
C TRP A 18 9.11 -27.25 -42.07
N SER A 19 10.11 -26.36 -41.93
CA SER A 19 11.14 -26.49 -40.90
C SER A 19 10.55 -26.49 -39.49
N TRP A 20 11.27 -27.07 -38.54
CA TRP A 20 10.85 -27.15 -37.14
C TRP A 20 10.44 -25.77 -36.58
N PHE A 21 11.24 -24.73 -36.84
CA PHE A 21 10.96 -23.35 -36.44
C PHE A 21 9.61 -22.83 -36.96
N LYS A 22 9.26 -23.08 -38.24
CA LYS A 22 7.98 -22.66 -38.80
C LYS A 22 6.80 -23.38 -38.16
N ARG A 23 6.95 -24.66 -37.80
CA ARG A 23 5.91 -25.42 -37.07
C ARG A 23 5.77 -24.95 -35.62
N SER A 24 6.88 -24.68 -34.94
CA SER A 24 6.87 -24.11 -33.58
C SER A 24 6.20 -22.74 -33.56
N LEU A 25 6.51 -21.88 -34.54
CA LEU A 25 5.89 -20.56 -34.67
C LEU A 25 4.37 -20.68 -34.92
N LEU A 26 3.93 -21.53 -35.84
CA LEU A 26 2.50 -21.77 -36.06
C LEU A 26 1.80 -22.36 -34.83
N GLY A 27 2.43 -23.31 -34.13
CA GLY A 27 1.92 -23.87 -32.88
C GLY A 27 1.76 -22.79 -31.81
N PHE A 28 2.75 -21.90 -31.68
CA PHE A 28 2.67 -20.74 -30.79
C PHE A 28 1.55 -19.77 -31.21
N THR A 29 1.42 -19.42 -32.50
CA THR A 29 0.33 -18.57 -33.00
C THR A 29 -1.06 -19.17 -32.73
N ILE A 30 -1.24 -20.47 -32.97
CA ILE A 30 -2.50 -21.18 -32.67
C ILE A 30 -2.77 -21.17 -31.16
N LEU A 31 -1.77 -21.45 -30.34
CA LEU A 31 -1.90 -21.41 -28.87
C LEU A 31 -2.28 -20.01 -28.38
N THR A 32 -1.60 -18.95 -28.84
CA THR A 32 -1.91 -17.57 -28.52
C THR A 32 -3.33 -17.19 -28.97
N PHE A 33 -3.75 -17.62 -30.17
CA PHE A 33 -5.11 -17.40 -30.65
C PHE A 33 -6.15 -18.13 -29.79
N MET A 34 -5.90 -19.38 -29.38
CA MET A 34 -6.82 -20.12 -28.51
C MET A 34 -6.89 -19.53 -27.10
N VAL A 35 -5.75 -19.14 -26.51
CA VAL A 35 -5.70 -18.47 -25.19
C VAL A 35 -6.40 -17.11 -25.25
N SER A 36 -6.14 -16.30 -26.28
CA SER A 36 -6.85 -15.02 -26.48
C SER A 36 -8.35 -15.23 -26.65
N SER A 37 -8.75 -16.17 -27.52
CA SER A 37 -10.16 -16.54 -27.70
C SER A 37 -10.82 -16.98 -26.40
N PHE A 38 -10.14 -17.81 -25.59
CA PHE A 38 -10.64 -18.20 -24.27
C PHE A 38 -10.79 -16.98 -23.34
N MET A 39 -9.77 -16.13 -23.26
CA MET A 39 -9.72 -14.96 -22.37
C MET A 39 -10.78 -13.90 -22.70
N PHE A 40 -11.13 -13.72 -23.97
CA PHE A 40 -12.03 -12.65 -24.43
C PHE A 40 -13.43 -13.12 -24.83
N LEU A 41 -13.62 -14.40 -25.21
CA LEU A 41 -14.93 -14.92 -25.66
C LEU A 41 -15.63 -15.82 -24.64
N THR A 42 -15.00 -16.14 -23.50
CA THR A 42 -15.63 -16.93 -22.42
C THR A 42 -15.90 -16.10 -21.16
N PRO A 43 -16.93 -16.45 -20.36
CA PRO A 43 -17.16 -15.84 -19.05
C PRO A 43 -15.96 -16.02 -18.11
N VAL A 44 -15.43 -17.23 -17.99
CA VAL A 44 -14.28 -17.56 -17.12
C VAL A 44 -13.03 -16.76 -17.50
N GLY A 45 -12.73 -16.64 -18.80
CA GLY A 45 -11.64 -15.80 -19.28
C GLY A 45 -11.83 -14.31 -18.94
N THR A 46 -13.07 -13.83 -18.95
CA THR A 46 -13.41 -12.45 -18.56
C THR A 46 -13.26 -12.24 -17.04
N GLU A 47 -13.69 -13.20 -16.21
CA GLU A 47 -13.45 -13.17 -14.76
C GLU A 47 -11.95 -13.17 -14.45
N MET A 48 -11.13 -13.97 -15.14
CA MET A 48 -9.67 -13.94 -15.00
C MET A 48 -9.06 -12.57 -15.35
N ARG A 49 -9.55 -11.91 -16.40
CA ARG A 49 -9.11 -10.55 -16.76
C ARG A 49 -9.49 -9.52 -15.70
N ILE A 50 -10.72 -9.59 -15.17
CA ILE A 50 -11.18 -8.71 -14.08
C ILE A 50 -10.37 -8.97 -12.80
N TRP A 51 -10.05 -10.22 -12.47
CA TRP A 51 -9.21 -10.57 -11.32
C TRP A 51 -7.78 -10.03 -11.44
N MET A 52 -7.16 -10.09 -12.63
CA MET A 52 -5.86 -9.45 -12.88
C MET A 52 -5.95 -7.92 -12.79
N ALA A 53 -7.00 -7.30 -13.33
CA ALA A 53 -7.24 -5.85 -13.20
C ALA A 53 -7.41 -5.43 -11.72
N ASN A 54 -8.18 -6.18 -10.92
CA ASN A 54 -8.32 -5.96 -9.48
C ASN A 54 -6.97 -6.01 -8.73
N THR A 55 -6.04 -6.84 -9.19
CA THR A 55 -4.69 -6.94 -8.57
C THR A 55 -3.83 -5.71 -8.88
N VAL A 56 -4.01 -5.09 -10.06
CA VAL A 56 -3.24 -3.92 -10.51
C VAL A 56 -3.84 -2.60 -10.03
N ILE A 57 -5.16 -2.48 -9.95
CA ILE A 57 -5.86 -1.21 -9.66
C ILE A 57 -5.59 -0.66 -8.26
N ILE A 58 -5.27 -1.55 -7.31
CA ILE A 58 -4.86 -1.20 -5.93
C ILE A 58 -3.37 -0.85 -5.79
N THR A 59 -2.63 -0.75 -6.91
CA THR A 59 -1.21 -0.35 -6.92
C THR A 59 -1.05 1.10 -7.38
N GLN A 60 0.19 1.60 -7.35
CA GLN A 60 0.50 2.89 -7.97
C GLN A 60 0.42 2.83 -9.51
N HIS A 61 0.60 1.64 -10.11
CA HIS A 61 0.44 1.41 -11.56
C HIS A 61 -1.01 1.09 -11.98
N ARG A 62 -2.00 1.63 -11.25
CA ARG A 62 -3.45 1.38 -11.46
C ARG A 62 -3.93 1.58 -12.90
N ASP A 63 -3.31 2.48 -13.64
CA ASP A 63 -3.65 2.72 -15.05
C ASP A 63 -3.45 1.47 -15.91
N TRP A 64 -2.42 0.66 -15.66
CA TRP A 64 -2.12 -0.56 -16.43
C TRP A 64 -3.22 -1.62 -16.35
N ALA A 65 -4.20 -1.49 -15.45
CA ALA A 65 -5.39 -2.34 -15.45
C ALA A 65 -6.16 -2.30 -16.78
N TRP A 66 -6.03 -1.21 -17.58
CA TRP A 66 -6.62 -1.13 -18.93
C TRP A 66 -6.18 -2.28 -19.84
N ILE A 67 -4.97 -2.83 -19.66
CA ILE A 67 -4.41 -3.91 -20.49
C ILE A 67 -5.28 -5.18 -20.40
N PHE A 68 -5.94 -5.41 -19.26
CA PHE A 68 -6.76 -6.60 -19.03
C PHE A 68 -8.24 -6.37 -19.39
N VAL A 69 -8.79 -5.20 -19.07
CA VAL A 69 -10.25 -4.96 -19.11
C VAL A 69 -10.70 -3.82 -20.02
N GLY A 70 -9.78 -3.08 -20.64
CA GLY A 70 -10.07 -1.86 -21.39
C GLY A 70 -10.18 -0.62 -20.50
N THR A 71 -10.21 0.56 -21.12
CA THR A 71 -10.22 1.86 -20.43
C THR A 71 -11.52 2.10 -19.67
N GLU A 72 -12.67 1.90 -20.31
CA GLU A 72 -14.00 2.12 -19.69
C GLU A 72 -14.20 1.28 -18.43
N GLN A 73 -13.87 -0.01 -18.47
CA GLN A 73 -13.99 -0.89 -17.31
C GLN A 73 -12.98 -0.52 -16.21
N ARG A 74 -11.73 -0.16 -16.56
CA ARG A 74 -10.76 0.40 -15.60
C ARG A 74 -11.35 1.64 -14.91
N ASP A 75 -11.91 2.56 -15.67
CA ASP A 75 -12.44 3.84 -15.14
C ASP A 75 -13.65 3.62 -14.24
N SER A 76 -14.55 2.69 -14.60
CA SER A 76 -15.63 2.23 -13.73
C SER A 76 -15.11 1.63 -12.43
N MET A 77 -14.05 0.81 -12.48
CA MET A 77 -13.44 0.21 -11.30
C MET A 77 -12.75 1.28 -10.42
N LEU A 78 -12.05 2.25 -11.01
CA LEU A 78 -11.44 3.38 -10.29
C LEU A 78 -12.50 4.27 -9.62
N GLN A 79 -13.64 4.51 -10.29
CA GLN A 79 -14.77 5.24 -9.73
C GLN A 79 -15.38 4.49 -8.55
N LYS A 80 -15.64 3.18 -8.68
CA LYS A 80 -16.16 2.33 -7.60
C LYS A 80 -15.23 2.26 -6.39
N MET A 81 -13.92 2.23 -6.62
CA MET A 81 -12.92 2.28 -5.54
C MET A 81 -12.97 3.61 -4.79
N ARG A 82 -12.99 4.74 -5.52
CA ARG A 82 -13.13 6.08 -4.90
C ARG A 82 -14.45 6.23 -4.15
N GLN A 83 -15.56 5.81 -4.75
CA GLN A 83 -16.88 5.86 -4.12
C GLN A 83 -16.92 5.08 -2.80
N PHE A 84 -16.41 3.83 -2.78
CA PHE A 84 -16.29 3.03 -1.56
C PHE A 84 -15.42 3.69 -0.48
N ILE A 85 -14.30 4.32 -0.86
CA ILE A 85 -13.44 5.05 0.08
C ILE A 85 -14.17 6.25 0.70
N GLU A 86 -14.91 7.02 -0.10
CA GLU A 86 -15.66 8.19 0.35
C GLU A 86 -16.88 7.80 1.20
N GLU A 87 -17.73 6.87 0.74
CA GLU A 87 -18.91 6.36 1.46
C GLU A 87 -18.53 5.80 2.84
N ASN A 88 -17.45 5.02 2.93
CA ASN A 88 -16.97 4.47 4.20
C ASN A 88 -16.38 5.54 5.16
N ALA A 89 -16.20 6.78 4.71
CA ALA A 89 -15.73 7.89 5.53
C ALA A 89 -16.86 8.85 5.97
N GLU A 90 -18.11 8.66 5.51
CA GLU A 90 -19.24 9.54 5.83
C GLU A 90 -19.73 9.42 7.29
N GLU A 91 -19.76 8.20 7.84
CA GLU A 91 -20.25 7.98 9.21
C GLU A 91 -19.30 8.62 10.24
N LYS A 92 -19.68 9.74 10.87
CA LYS A 92 -18.85 10.37 11.91
C LYS A 92 -18.65 9.42 13.10
N GLN A 93 -17.45 9.46 13.68
CA GLN A 93 -17.04 8.51 14.72
C GLN A 93 -17.58 8.88 16.11
N GLN A 94 -18.01 7.86 16.88
CA GLN A 94 -18.49 8.01 18.25
C GLN A 94 -17.33 7.84 19.25
N PHE A 95 -16.76 8.95 19.68
CA PHE A 95 -15.59 8.98 20.59
C PHE A 95 -15.85 8.31 21.95
N ASN A 96 -17.10 8.35 22.44
CA ASN A 96 -17.52 7.74 23.71
C ASN A 96 -17.58 6.20 23.69
N MET A 97 -17.35 5.55 22.53
CA MET A 97 -17.25 4.09 22.45
C MET A 97 -15.89 3.54 22.90
N VAL A 98 -14.88 4.40 23.06
CA VAL A 98 -13.54 4.02 23.55
C VAL A 98 -13.33 4.62 24.94
N THR A 99 -12.99 3.78 25.90
CA THR A 99 -12.60 4.19 27.26
C THR A 99 -11.16 3.78 27.50
N VAL A 100 -10.21 4.66 27.16
CA VAL A 100 -8.79 4.47 27.48
C VAL A 100 -8.60 4.58 28.99
N GLN A 101 -8.13 3.51 29.64
CA GLN A 101 -8.03 3.49 31.09
C GLN A 101 -7.04 4.56 31.63
N PRO A 102 -7.38 5.26 32.73
CA PRO A 102 -6.54 6.35 33.25
C PRO A 102 -5.25 5.87 33.94
N ASN A 103 -5.19 4.59 34.32
CA ASN A 103 -4.06 3.99 35.03
C ASN A 103 -2.77 3.92 34.20
N PHE A 104 -2.85 3.76 32.87
CA PHE A 104 -1.68 3.69 31.98
C PHE A 104 -0.73 4.89 32.14
N ALA A 105 -1.26 6.09 32.43
CA ALA A 105 -0.45 7.29 32.60
C ALA A 105 0.31 7.35 33.95
N LEU A 106 -0.11 6.57 34.94
CA LEU A 106 0.46 6.59 36.30
C LEU A 106 1.54 5.50 36.51
N THR A 107 1.67 4.56 35.57
CA THR A 107 2.61 3.42 35.63
C THR A 107 3.66 3.40 34.51
N ARG A 108 3.81 4.49 33.72
CA ARG A 108 4.84 4.63 32.66
C ARG A 108 6.27 4.77 33.19
N LYS A 109 6.80 3.76 33.88
CA LYS A 109 8.22 3.74 34.29
C LYS A 109 8.81 2.35 34.14
N ASN A 110 9.58 2.16 33.06
CA ASN A 110 10.31 0.94 32.73
C ASN A 110 9.38 -0.28 32.57
N ARG A 111 8.29 -0.15 31.80
CA ARG A 111 7.46 -1.29 31.42
C ARG A 111 8.25 -2.24 30.53
N SER A 112 8.07 -3.54 30.73
CA SER A 112 8.59 -4.55 29.83
C SER A 112 7.86 -4.53 28.48
N ILE A 113 8.48 -5.11 27.44
CA ILE A 113 7.88 -5.20 26.10
C ILE A 113 6.53 -5.94 26.17
N ASP A 114 6.43 -7.01 26.96
CA ASP A 114 5.22 -7.83 27.10
C ASP A 114 4.07 -7.10 27.83
N GLU A 115 4.36 -6.05 28.60
CA GLU A 115 3.34 -5.17 29.22
C GLU A 115 2.85 -4.08 28.25
N LEU A 116 3.64 -3.72 27.24
CA LEU A 116 3.28 -2.76 26.20
C LEU A 116 2.54 -3.41 25.04
N ILE A 117 3.07 -4.53 24.54
CA ILE A 117 2.63 -5.18 23.32
C ILE A 117 2.56 -6.70 23.45
N LYS A 118 1.76 -7.32 22.58
CA LYS A 118 1.78 -8.76 22.33
C LYS A 118 1.70 -9.03 20.84
N VAL A 119 2.60 -9.87 20.32
CA VAL A 119 2.65 -10.21 18.89
C VAL A 119 2.31 -11.69 18.68
N GLU A 120 1.40 -11.95 17.74
CA GLU A 120 0.91 -13.27 17.39
C GLU A 120 1.02 -13.52 15.89
N ASP A 121 1.21 -14.78 15.49
CA ASP A 121 1.06 -15.22 14.11
C ASP A 121 -0.43 -15.31 13.74
N VAL A 122 -0.80 -14.73 12.59
CA VAL A 122 -2.13 -14.84 12.01
C VAL A 122 -2.03 -15.34 10.57
N SER A 123 -3.02 -16.09 10.11
CA SER A 123 -3.04 -16.61 8.74
C SER A 123 -4.47 -16.96 8.29
N GLY A 124 -4.65 -16.96 6.97
CA GLY A 124 -5.81 -17.53 6.30
C GLY A 124 -5.37 -18.46 5.16
N THR A 125 -6.32 -18.98 4.40
CA THR A 125 -6.09 -19.99 3.35
C THR A 125 -4.99 -19.62 2.34
N PHE A 126 -4.84 -18.33 2.02
CA PHE A 126 -3.90 -17.83 1.01
C PHE A 126 -2.87 -16.85 1.55
N TRP A 127 -2.84 -16.58 2.85
CA TRP A 127 -2.04 -15.50 3.40
C TRP A 127 -1.54 -15.76 4.82
N LYS A 128 -0.43 -15.11 5.17
CA LYS A 128 0.20 -15.13 6.50
C LYS A 128 0.52 -13.72 6.94
N GLY A 129 0.67 -13.51 8.24
CA GLY A 129 1.00 -12.20 8.80
C GLY A 129 1.22 -12.24 10.30
N LYS A 130 1.35 -11.05 10.87
CA LYS A 130 1.46 -10.82 12.31
C LYS A 130 0.33 -9.91 12.78
N ARG A 131 -0.15 -10.15 14.00
CA ARG A 131 -1.06 -9.27 14.73
C ARG A 131 -0.34 -8.76 15.97
N MET A 132 -0.26 -7.45 16.14
CA MET A 132 0.31 -6.81 17.32
C MET A 132 -0.79 -6.09 18.10
N TYR A 133 -1.04 -6.54 19.33
CA TYR A 133 -1.79 -5.77 20.31
C TYR A 133 -0.86 -4.73 20.94
N VAL A 134 -1.38 -3.52 21.19
CA VAL A 134 -0.75 -2.45 21.96
C VAL A 134 -1.74 -2.04 23.04
N TYR A 135 -1.39 -2.31 24.31
CA TYR A 135 -2.34 -2.22 25.42
C TYR A 135 -2.58 -0.77 25.89
N ASP A 136 -1.58 0.10 25.76
CA ASP A 136 -1.68 1.53 26.03
C ASP A 136 -1.63 2.32 24.71
N PRO A 137 -2.74 2.86 24.20
CA PRO A 137 -2.72 3.63 22.94
C PRO A 137 -1.86 4.90 23.02
N LYS A 138 -1.58 5.43 24.22
CA LYS A 138 -0.75 6.64 24.40
C LYS A 138 0.74 6.37 24.27
N SER A 139 1.15 5.10 24.21
CA SER A 139 2.51 4.68 23.85
C SER A 139 2.85 4.89 22.37
N ILE A 140 1.83 5.09 21.52
CA ILE A 140 1.99 5.21 20.07
C ILE A 140 2.38 6.66 19.73
N ARG A 141 3.43 6.79 18.92
CA ARG A 141 3.87 8.06 18.31
C ARG A 141 4.06 7.86 16.82
N LEU A 142 3.74 8.86 16.02
CA LEU A 142 4.15 8.88 14.62
C LEU A 142 5.56 9.47 14.52
N MET A 143 6.45 8.74 13.85
CA MET A 143 7.83 9.16 13.62
C MET A 143 8.14 9.31 12.13
N THR A 144 9.11 10.19 11.86
CA THR A 144 9.59 10.62 10.54
C THR A 144 11.08 10.29 10.39
N PRO A 145 11.63 10.32 9.16
CA PRO A 145 13.06 10.10 8.92
C PRO A 145 13.98 11.00 9.74
N GLU A 146 15.19 10.54 10.04
CA GLU A 146 16.20 11.35 10.72
C GLU A 146 16.58 12.63 9.97
N LYS A 147 16.63 12.58 8.64
CA LYS A 147 17.20 13.62 7.78
C LYS A 147 16.32 13.89 6.55
N PRO A 148 16.36 15.11 5.97
CA PRO A 148 15.70 15.41 4.70
C PRO A 148 16.24 14.58 3.52
N GLY A 149 15.38 14.36 2.53
CA GLY A 149 15.74 13.85 1.19
C GLY A 149 15.73 12.32 1.01
N GLU A 150 15.51 11.54 2.06
CA GLU A 150 15.49 10.07 2.01
C GLU A 150 14.53 9.52 3.06
N GLY A 151 13.71 8.52 2.71
CA GLY A 151 12.87 7.80 3.67
C GLY A 151 13.71 6.90 4.59
N GLU A 152 13.19 6.56 5.76
CA GLU A 152 13.89 5.72 6.74
C GLU A 152 13.21 4.35 6.86
N LYS A 153 14.00 3.32 7.19
CA LYS A 153 13.51 1.97 7.48
C LYS A 153 12.92 1.93 8.88
N ILE A 154 11.82 1.22 9.10
CA ILE A 154 11.19 1.13 10.43
C ILE A 154 12.18 0.58 11.46
N SER A 155 12.98 -0.42 11.10
CA SER A 155 14.01 -1.02 11.97
C SER A 155 15.14 -0.05 12.31
N SER A 156 15.39 0.96 11.47
CA SER A 156 16.30 2.07 11.78
C SER A 156 15.64 3.05 12.74
N MET A 157 14.40 3.49 12.45
CA MET A 157 13.68 4.42 13.32
C MET A 157 13.51 3.85 14.73
N VAL A 158 13.11 2.57 14.84
CA VAL A 158 12.96 1.84 16.11
C VAL A 158 14.27 1.84 16.90
N LYS A 159 15.39 1.47 16.28
CA LYS A 159 16.72 1.44 16.92
C LYS A 159 17.22 2.83 17.33
N ARG A 160 17.02 3.84 16.49
CA ARG A 160 17.49 5.21 16.74
C ARG A 160 16.72 5.90 17.85
N THR A 161 15.43 5.62 17.96
CA THR A 161 14.52 6.32 18.89
C THR A 161 14.25 5.57 20.19
N GLY A 162 14.65 4.30 20.30
CA GLY A 162 14.39 3.47 21.49
C GLY A 162 12.96 2.92 21.57
N ALA A 163 12.23 2.88 20.46
CA ALA A 163 10.92 2.24 20.40
C ALA A 163 11.01 0.73 20.64
N VAL A 164 9.93 0.11 21.16
CA VAL A 164 9.85 -1.36 21.32
C VAL A 164 9.33 -2.06 20.07
N ALA A 165 8.53 -1.37 19.24
CA ALA A 165 7.99 -1.89 17.99
C ALA A 165 7.64 -0.76 17.02
N GLY A 166 7.40 -1.13 15.76
CA GLY A 166 7.05 -0.21 14.69
C GLY A 166 6.28 -0.85 13.54
N VAL A 167 5.37 -0.07 12.95
CA VAL A 167 4.58 -0.44 11.76
C VAL A 167 4.49 0.75 10.82
N ASN A 168 4.37 0.50 9.52
CA ASN A 168 4.24 1.56 8.51
C ASN A 168 2.98 2.40 8.72
N ALA A 169 3.00 3.67 8.31
CA ALA A 169 1.88 4.59 8.48
C ALA A 169 1.27 5.07 7.15
N GLY A 170 1.52 6.33 6.74
CA GLY A 170 0.83 6.99 5.63
C GLY A 170 1.30 6.59 4.24
N GLY A 171 0.52 7.00 3.23
CA GLY A 171 0.86 6.84 1.83
C GLY A 171 1.97 7.80 1.37
N PHE A 172 2.62 7.48 0.26
CA PHE A 172 3.71 8.28 -0.31
C PHE A 172 3.85 8.07 -1.82
N ASP A 173 4.43 9.04 -2.51
CA ASP A 173 4.76 8.94 -3.94
C ASP A 173 5.95 7.99 -4.13
N ASP A 174 5.74 6.96 -4.94
CA ASP A 174 6.69 5.87 -5.16
C ASP A 174 6.86 5.59 -6.66
N PRO A 175 7.63 6.44 -7.37
CA PRO A 175 7.90 6.24 -8.78
C PRO A 175 8.48 4.86 -9.04
N GLU A 176 7.84 4.12 -9.96
CA GLU A 176 8.32 2.84 -10.49
C GLU A 176 8.41 1.70 -9.44
N GLY A 177 7.84 1.89 -8.23
CA GLY A 177 8.05 0.96 -7.12
C GLY A 177 9.44 1.04 -6.49
N LEU A 178 10.19 2.12 -6.80
CA LEU A 178 11.60 2.33 -6.46
C LEU A 178 11.86 3.76 -5.95
N GLY A 179 10.83 4.46 -5.49
CA GLY A 179 10.99 5.77 -4.84
C GLY A 179 11.85 5.70 -3.58
N ASN A 180 12.46 6.83 -3.23
CA ASN A 180 13.37 6.97 -2.09
C ASN A 180 12.66 6.93 -0.71
N GLY A 181 11.33 6.92 -0.70
CA GLY A 181 10.51 6.86 0.52
C GLY A 181 10.33 8.20 1.24
N PHE A 182 10.68 9.33 0.63
CA PHE A 182 10.66 10.64 1.29
C PHE A 182 9.41 11.49 0.99
N ALA A 183 8.71 11.22 -0.11
CA ALA A 183 7.58 12.02 -0.59
C ALA A 183 6.24 11.57 0.00
N ALA A 184 5.97 11.91 1.27
CA ALA A 184 4.66 11.68 1.89
C ALA A 184 3.51 12.26 1.06
N ILE A 185 2.34 11.63 1.10
CA ILE A 185 1.09 12.10 0.49
C ILE A 185 0.08 12.45 1.59
N GLY A 186 -0.67 13.53 1.40
CA GLY A 186 -1.63 14.04 2.37
C GLY A 186 -0.93 14.69 3.55
N ALA A 187 -1.32 14.34 4.78
CA ALA A 187 -0.85 14.95 6.01
C ALA A 187 -0.05 13.96 6.89
N VAL A 188 0.91 14.52 7.62
CA VAL A 188 1.68 13.85 8.67
C VAL A 188 1.65 14.73 9.91
N ILE A 189 1.13 14.20 11.02
CA ILE A 189 0.96 14.87 12.30
C ILE A 189 1.66 14.05 13.39
N SER A 190 2.41 14.70 14.26
CA SER A 190 3.11 14.08 15.40
C SER A 190 3.09 15.04 16.59
N GLY A 191 2.78 14.56 17.81
CA GLY A 191 2.65 15.40 19.00
C GLY A 191 1.59 16.50 18.95
N GLY A 192 0.66 16.42 18.00
CA GLY A 192 -0.34 17.45 17.74
C GLY A 192 0.16 18.61 16.88
N GLU A 193 1.38 18.51 16.34
CA GLU A 193 1.89 19.42 15.31
C GLU A 193 1.74 18.83 13.92
N VAL A 194 1.32 19.65 12.96
CA VAL A 194 1.40 19.31 11.54
C VAL A 194 2.87 19.36 11.12
N ILE A 195 3.44 18.21 10.81
CA ILE A 195 4.82 18.06 10.34
C ILE A 195 4.88 18.23 8.81
N TYR A 196 3.83 17.78 8.12
CA TYR A 196 3.67 17.90 6.66
C TYR A 196 2.19 17.91 6.27
N THR A 197 1.84 18.66 5.21
CA THR A 197 0.58 18.52 4.47
C THR A 197 0.78 18.95 3.02
N ASP A 198 0.23 18.20 2.06
CA ASP A 198 0.19 18.57 0.64
C ASP A 198 -1.08 19.33 0.21
N GLN A 199 -2.08 19.43 1.11
CA GLN A 199 -3.31 20.22 0.92
C GLN A 199 -3.37 21.42 1.87
N ASP A 200 -4.18 22.40 1.49
CA ASP A 200 -4.64 23.48 2.36
C ASP A 200 -5.43 22.93 3.58
N SER A 201 -5.33 23.60 4.73
CA SER A 201 -5.94 23.20 6.00
C SER A 201 -7.47 23.03 5.95
N SER A 202 -8.17 23.69 5.01
CA SER A 202 -9.62 23.56 4.82
C SER A 202 -10.03 22.32 4.01
N VAL A 203 -9.10 21.70 3.28
CA VAL A 203 -9.38 20.53 2.44
C VAL A 203 -9.44 19.28 3.30
N ALA A 204 -10.57 18.57 3.24
CA ALA A 204 -10.76 17.34 4.02
C ALA A 204 -10.00 16.16 3.39
N GLN A 205 -9.14 15.52 4.18
CA GLN A 205 -8.27 14.41 3.79
C GLN A 205 -8.66 13.13 4.53
N HIS A 206 -8.41 11.96 3.94
CA HIS A 206 -8.57 10.67 4.64
C HIS A 206 -7.41 10.46 5.60
N ILE A 207 -7.72 10.30 6.88
CA ILE A 207 -6.78 10.24 7.99
C ILE A 207 -6.98 8.94 8.77
N VAL A 208 -5.85 8.39 9.23
CA VAL A 208 -5.77 7.38 10.28
C VAL A 208 -4.81 7.89 11.33
N GLY A 209 -5.27 8.08 12.57
CA GLY A 209 -4.46 8.70 13.63
C GLY A 209 -5.03 8.49 15.04
N PHE A 210 -4.43 9.12 16.04
CA PHE A 210 -4.79 9.01 17.46
C PHE A 210 -4.89 10.39 18.12
N THR A 211 -5.91 10.60 18.95
CA THR A 211 -5.99 11.80 19.82
C THR A 211 -5.01 11.70 20.97
N LYS A 212 -4.78 12.83 21.68
CA LYS A 212 -3.95 12.89 22.91
C LYS A 212 -4.47 11.96 24.02
N GLU A 213 -5.76 11.64 23.99
CA GLU A 213 -6.44 10.72 24.91
C GLU A 213 -6.24 9.26 24.50
N GLY A 214 -5.66 8.99 23.32
CA GLY A 214 -5.42 7.65 22.78
C GLY A 214 -6.57 7.09 21.96
N THR A 215 -7.54 7.91 21.53
CA THR A 215 -8.65 7.44 20.68
C THR A 215 -8.22 7.40 19.21
N LEU A 216 -8.31 6.23 18.57
CA LEU A 216 -8.06 6.03 17.14
C LEU A 216 -9.12 6.75 16.31
N VAL A 217 -8.74 7.72 15.50
CA VAL A 217 -9.60 8.49 14.59
C VAL A 217 -9.39 7.99 13.16
N ILE A 218 -10.47 7.59 12.50
CA ILE A 218 -10.45 7.14 11.10
C ILE A 218 -11.59 7.80 10.32
N GLY A 219 -11.27 8.37 9.15
CA GLY A 219 -12.26 8.96 8.25
C GLY A 219 -11.73 10.19 7.53
N LYS A 220 -12.62 11.00 6.96
CA LYS A 220 -12.27 12.18 6.17
C LYS A 220 -12.53 13.47 6.95
N TYR A 221 -11.47 14.24 7.19
CA TYR A 221 -11.50 15.44 8.04
C TYR A 221 -10.54 16.51 7.51
N ASN A 222 -10.90 17.79 7.70
CA ASN A 222 -9.96 18.90 7.48
C ASN A 222 -9.09 19.15 8.73
N MET A 223 -8.07 20.01 8.61
CA MET A 223 -7.10 20.22 9.69
C MET A 223 -7.71 20.87 10.94
N PHE A 224 -8.75 21.71 10.77
CA PHE A 224 -9.45 22.35 11.88
C PHE A 224 -10.29 21.34 12.67
N GLU A 225 -11.01 20.44 11.99
CA GLU A 225 -11.72 19.32 12.62
C GLU A 225 -10.76 18.43 13.42
N LEU A 226 -9.60 18.09 12.84
CA LEU A 226 -8.57 17.28 13.51
C LEU A 226 -8.01 17.96 14.76
N GLN A 227 -7.78 19.27 14.71
CA GLN A 227 -7.33 20.05 15.86
C GLN A 227 -8.39 20.14 16.96
N GLU A 228 -9.68 20.32 16.60
CA GLU A 228 -10.81 20.31 17.55
C GLU A 228 -10.98 18.94 18.23
N MET A 229 -10.80 17.85 17.48
CA MET A 229 -10.79 16.48 18.01
C MET A 229 -9.53 16.14 18.84
N GLY A 230 -8.58 17.07 19.01
CA GLY A 230 -7.39 16.86 19.83
C GLY A 230 -6.42 15.82 19.26
N ILE A 231 -6.30 15.73 17.93
CA ILE A 231 -5.35 14.82 17.27
C ILE A 231 -3.92 15.03 17.82
N SER A 232 -3.16 13.94 17.96
CA SER A 232 -1.74 13.95 18.33
C SER A 232 -0.89 13.35 17.23
N GLU A 233 -1.23 12.15 16.79
CA GLU A 233 -0.47 11.38 15.81
C GLU A 233 -1.38 11.09 14.62
N ALA A 234 -0.98 11.35 13.37
CA ALA A 234 -1.84 11.07 12.23
C ALA A 234 -1.07 10.94 10.91
N ALA A 235 -1.53 10.02 10.05
CA ALA A 235 -1.05 9.90 8.68
C ALA A 235 -2.22 9.75 7.72
N SER A 236 -2.11 10.32 6.51
CA SER A 236 -3.14 10.15 5.49
C SER A 236 -3.13 8.75 4.88
N PHE A 237 -4.22 8.00 5.08
CA PHE A 237 -4.49 6.73 4.38
C PHE A 237 -5.99 6.34 4.43
N TYR A 238 -6.36 5.30 3.68
CA TYR A 238 -7.72 4.81 3.48
C TYR A 238 -7.73 3.29 3.16
N PRO A 239 -8.86 2.57 3.24
CA PRO A 239 -10.18 3.00 3.69
C PRO A 239 -10.43 2.70 5.17
N ARG A 240 -11.52 3.25 5.70
CA ARG A 240 -12.18 2.73 6.90
C ARG A 240 -12.96 1.46 6.54
N VAL A 241 -13.00 0.50 7.47
CA VAL A 241 -13.79 -0.74 7.32
C VAL A 241 -14.64 -1.11 8.53
N ILE A 242 -14.40 -0.52 9.71
CA ILE A 242 -15.31 -0.64 10.86
C ILE A 242 -15.60 0.77 11.38
N ALA A 243 -16.89 1.05 11.58
CA ALA A 243 -17.37 2.28 12.18
C ALA A 243 -18.27 1.96 13.38
N ASN A 244 -17.96 2.50 14.54
CA ASN A 244 -18.84 2.48 15.71
C ASN A 244 -19.37 1.07 16.08
N GLY A 245 -18.48 0.07 16.03
CA GLY A 245 -18.76 -1.35 16.30
C GLY A 245 -19.42 -2.11 15.13
N LYS A 246 -19.61 -1.49 13.97
CA LYS A 246 -20.29 -2.08 12.81
C LYS A 246 -19.33 -2.26 11.63
N PRO A 247 -19.38 -3.40 10.92
CA PRO A 247 -18.67 -3.56 9.67
C PRO A 247 -19.26 -2.68 8.59
N LEU A 248 -18.42 -1.91 7.91
CA LEU A 248 -18.79 -1.19 6.69
C LEU A 248 -18.77 -2.15 5.48
N PRO A 249 -19.50 -1.82 4.40
CA PRO A 249 -19.42 -2.57 3.14
C PRO A 249 -17.98 -2.63 2.61
N ILE A 250 -17.63 -3.73 1.94
CA ILE A 250 -16.35 -3.89 1.22
C ILE A 250 -16.66 -4.43 -0.17
N ASN A 251 -16.25 -3.69 -1.20
CA ASN A 251 -16.36 -4.11 -2.61
C ASN A 251 -15.00 -4.50 -3.22
N ASP A 252 -13.89 -4.25 -2.52
CA ASP A 252 -12.55 -4.68 -2.93
C ASP A 252 -12.30 -6.17 -2.59
N VAL A 253 -12.20 -6.98 -3.64
CA VAL A 253 -11.89 -8.43 -3.58
C VAL A 253 -10.40 -8.73 -3.83
N SER A 254 -9.57 -7.70 -4.02
CA SER A 254 -8.15 -7.87 -4.34
C SER A 254 -7.32 -8.37 -3.15
N ARG A 255 -6.32 -9.19 -3.45
CA ARG A 255 -5.37 -9.74 -2.48
C ARG A 255 -4.04 -9.03 -2.59
N ALA A 256 -3.53 -8.55 -1.46
CA ALA A 256 -2.24 -7.88 -1.37
C ALA A 256 -1.63 -8.05 0.04
N PRO A 257 -0.35 -7.72 0.23
CA PRO A 257 0.13 -7.34 1.54
C PRO A 257 -0.69 -6.14 2.03
N ARG A 258 -1.12 -6.16 3.30
CA ARG A 258 -1.98 -5.14 3.91
C ARG A 258 -1.48 -4.81 5.30
N THR A 259 -1.60 -3.54 5.68
CA THR A 259 -1.47 -3.09 7.07
C THR A 259 -2.81 -2.53 7.52
N GLY A 260 -3.43 -3.17 8.50
CA GLY A 260 -4.66 -2.70 9.15
C GLY A 260 -4.35 -2.14 10.54
N VAL A 261 -5.17 -1.18 10.99
CA VAL A 261 -5.22 -0.75 12.40
C VAL A 261 -6.66 -0.70 12.88
N GLY A 262 -6.88 -1.16 14.11
CA GLY A 262 -8.17 -1.13 14.80
C GLY A 262 -8.01 -0.84 16.28
N GLN A 263 -9.08 -0.37 16.93
CA GLN A 263 -9.11 -0.14 18.38
C GLN A 263 -10.37 -0.75 19.02
N LYS A 264 -10.17 -1.43 20.15
CA LYS A 264 -11.22 -2.00 21.01
C LYS A 264 -11.83 -0.94 21.93
N ALA A 265 -13.02 -1.22 22.47
CA ALA A 265 -13.69 -0.33 23.43
C ALA A 265 -12.87 -0.06 24.71
N ASP A 266 -11.97 -0.97 25.10
CA ASP A 266 -11.06 -0.82 26.26
C ASP A 266 -9.81 0.04 25.99
N GLY A 267 -9.67 0.57 24.77
CA GLY A 267 -8.52 1.37 24.33
C GLY A 267 -7.40 0.58 23.65
N THR A 268 -7.37 -0.76 23.76
CA THR A 268 -6.34 -1.60 23.13
C THR A 268 -6.34 -1.39 21.62
N VAL A 269 -5.17 -1.08 21.07
CA VAL A 269 -4.96 -0.95 19.62
C VAL A 269 -4.44 -2.27 19.06
N ILE A 270 -4.86 -2.61 17.86
CA ILE A 270 -4.47 -3.81 17.15
C ILE A 270 -3.96 -3.41 15.77
N PHE A 271 -2.71 -3.72 15.49
CA PHE A 271 -2.15 -3.66 14.14
C PHE A 271 -2.12 -5.07 13.55
N ILE A 272 -2.56 -5.21 12.29
CA ILE A 272 -2.47 -6.48 11.56
C ILE A 272 -1.66 -6.24 10.28
N VAL A 273 -0.53 -6.92 10.14
CA VAL A 273 0.34 -6.84 8.97
C VAL A 273 0.31 -8.19 8.26
N ALA A 274 -0.31 -8.24 7.09
CA ALA A 274 -0.34 -9.41 6.22
C ALA A 274 0.79 -9.33 5.18
N ASP A 275 1.61 -10.38 5.11
CA ASP A 275 2.56 -10.61 4.02
C ASP A 275 1.79 -10.86 2.71
N GLY A 276 2.43 -10.69 1.56
CA GLY A 276 1.81 -11.01 0.27
C GLY A 276 2.79 -11.03 -0.90
N ARG A 277 2.29 -11.27 -2.12
CA ARG A 277 3.06 -11.34 -3.38
C ARG A 277 4.26 -12.30 -3.32
N SER A 278 4.18 -13.36 -2.52
CA SER A 278 5.22 -14.38 -2.38
C SER A 278 4.64 -15.79 -2.53
N THR A 279 5.50 -16.80 -2.66
CA THR A 279 5.07 -18.21 -2.66
C THR A 279 4.56 -18.71 -1.31
N GLN A 280 4.79 -17.96 -0.23
CA GLN A 280 4.37 -18.31 1.13
C GLN A 280 3.12 -17.54 1.61
N SER A 281 2.81 -16.42 0.96
CA SER A 281 1.62 -15.60 1.19
C SER A 281 1.27 -14.87 -0.11
N VAL A 282 0.06 -15.09 -0.63
CA VAL A 282 -0.48 -14.35 -1.78
C VAL A 282 -0.86 -12.93 -1.36
N GLY A 283 -1.53 -12.82 -0.21
CA GLY A 283 -2.01 -11.57 0.35
C GLY A 283 -3.44 -11.67 0.88
N ALA A 284 -3.76 -10.80 1.84
CA ALA A 284 -5.09 -10.68 2.41
C ALA A 284 -5.97 -9.73 1.57
N THR A 285 -7.28 -10.00 1.60
CA THR A 285 -8.33 -9.06 1.20
C THR A 285 -8.62 -8.08 2.34
N LEU A 286 -9.25 -6.95 2.04
CA LEU A 286 -9.74 -6.04 3.09
C LEU A 286 -10.75 -6.74 4.02
N LYS A 287 -11.53 -7.68 3.46
CA LYS A 287 -12.57 -8.43 4.19
C LYS A 287 -12.00 -9.37 5.25
N GLU A 288 -10.99 -10.16 4.91
CA GLU A 288 -10.34 -11.08 5.87
C GLU A 288 -9.72 -10.32 7.06
N ILE A 289 -9.19 -9.12 6.84
CA ILE A 289 -8.64 -8.27 7.91
C ILE A 289 -9.77 -7.61 8.73
N GLN A 290 -10.85 -7.16 8.09
CA GLN A 290 -12.06 -6.69 8.78
C GLN A 290 -12.64 -7.78 9.70
N GLU A 291 -12.71 -9.02 9.22
CA GLU A 291 -13.24 -10.16 9.99
C GLU A 291 -12.39 -10.49 11.23
N LEU A 292 -11.06 -10.36 11.14
CA LEU A 292 -10.17 -10.49 12.30
C LEU A 292 -10.41 -9.38 13.32
N PHE A 293 -10.54 -8.13 12.89
CA PHE A 293 -10.86 -7.03 13.80
C PHE A 293 -12.23 -7.19 14.49
N LEU A 294 -13.26 -7.66 13.76
CA LEU A 294 -14.57 -7.98 14.35
C LEU A 294 -14.45 -9.11 15.39
N ALA A 295 -13.62 -10.13 15.13
CA ALA A 295 -13.37 -11.23 16.07
C ALA A 295 -12.56 -10.81 17.32
N ASP A 296 -11.87 -9.66 17.27
CA ASP A 296 -11.18 -9.03 18.40
C ASP A 296 -12.03 -7.93 19.11
N ASP A 297 -13.34 -7.82 18.81
CA ASP A 297 -14.26 -6.80 19.35
C ASP A 297 -13.81 -5.34 19.11
N VAL A 298 -13.21 -5.08 17.95
CA VAL A 298 -12.79 -3.73 17.52
C VAL A 298 -13.98 -2.83 17.17
N VAL A 299 -13.99 -1.61 17.71
CA VAL A 299 -15.07 -0.63 17.48
C VAL A 299 -14.82 0.31 16.32
N ASN A 300 -13.56 0.59 15.97
CA ASN A 300 -13.19 1.37 14.77
C ASN A 300 -11.94 0.77 14.13
N ALA A 301 -11.95 0.62 12.80
CA ALA A 301 -10.83 0.04 12.06
C ALA A 301 -10.71 0.58 10.63
N GLY A 302 -9.49 0.58 10.12
CA GLY A 302 -9.12 1.01 8.78
C GLY A 302 -7.74 0.49 8.40
N PHE A 303 -7.20 1.03 7.31
CA PHE A 303 -5.91 0.60 6.75
C PHE A 303 -4.85 1.69 6.78
N LEU A 304 -3.61 1.25 6.80
CA LEU A 304 -2.39 2.02 6.60
C LEU A 304 -1.74 1.54 5.29
N ASP A 305 -0.60 2.12 4.89
CA ASP A 305 0.01 1.81 3.60
C ASP A 305 0.26 0.29 3.38
N GLY A 306 0.15 -0.14 2.13
CA GLY A 306 0.06 -1.54 1.76
C GLY A 306 1.27 -2.06 0.96
N GLY A 307 1.14 -3.29 0.47
CA GLY A 307 2.01 -3.78 -0.59
C GLY A 307 3.47 -3.96 -0.18
N ALA A 308 4.37 -3.16 -0.74
CA ALA A 308 5.80 -3.24 -0.41
C ALA A 308 6.11 -2.64 0.96
N SER A 309 5.22 -1.80 1.48
CA SER A 309 5.35 -1.05 2.74
C SER A 309 4.79 -1.78 3.95
N SER A 310 4.10 -2.91 3.77
CA SER A 310 3.48 -3.66 4.88
C SER A 310 4.52 -4.40 5.71
N GLU A 311 4.92 -3.78 6.82
CA GLU A 311 6.09 -4.17 7.62
C GLU A 311 5.78 -4.06 9.12
N LEU A 312 6.18 -5.07 9.90
CA LEU A 312 6.17 -5.03 11.37
C LEU A 312 7.58 -5.27 11.90
N VAL A 313 8.04 -4.37 12.76
CA VAL A 313 9.30 -4.45 13.47
C VAL A 313 9.03 -4.59 14.96
N VAL A 314 9.75 -5.48 15.63
CA VAL A 314 9.69 -5.70 17.08
C VAL A 314 11.12 -5.76 17.60
N ASN A 315 11.44 -5.01 18.66
CA ASN A 315 12.79 -4.95 19.26
C ASN A 315 13.92 -4.68 18.23
N GLY A 316 13.63 -3.86 17.21
CA GLY A 316 14.56 -3.56 16.11
C GLY A 316 14.74 -4.67 15.07
N GLU A 317 14.02 -5.79 15.16
CA GLU A 317 14.02 -6.88 14.19
C GLU A 317 12.74 -6.87 13.34
N LEU A 318 12.87 -7.10 12.03
CA LEU A 318 11.75 -7.23 11.10
C LEU A 318 11.13 -8.62 11.24
N VAL A 319 9.87 -8.69 11.68
CA VAL A 319 9.17 -9.96 11.99
C VAL A 319 8.18 -10.41 10.90
N THR A 320 8.01 -9.63 9.84
CA THR A 320 7.21 -9.92 8.64
C THR A 320 8.09 -10.13 7.40
N LYS A 321 7.49 -10.42 6.24
CA LYS A 321 8.17 -10.61 4.96
C LYS A 321 7.63 -9.61 3.93
N PRO A 322 8.24 -8.40 3.85
CA PRO A 322 7.81 -7.35 2.92
C PRO A 322 7.87 -7.84 1.47
N SER A 323 6.95 -7.38 0.63
CA SER A 323 6.92 -7.77 -0.78
C SER A 323 7.97 -7.06 -1.67
N SER A 324 8.76 -6.15 -1.10
CA SER A 324 9.89 -5.50 -1.76
C SER A 324 11.01 -6.51 -2.06
N ARG A 325 11.50 -6.51 -3.32
CA ARG A 325 12.61 -7.37 -3.75
C ARG A 325 13.96 -7.03 -3.09
N TYR A 326 14.07 -5.88 -2.44
CA TYR A 326 15.27 -5.44 -1.70
C TYR A 326 15.10 -5.58 -0.17
N GLY A 327 14.04 -6.27 0.28
CA GLY A 327 13.68 -6.38 1.70
C GLY A 327 13.10 -5.06 2.21
N GLU A 328 13.33 -4.78 3.50
CA GLU A 328 12.73 -3.67 4.23
C GLU A 328 12.78 -2.33 3.48
N ARG A 329 11.64 -1.65 3.41
CA ARG A 329 11.42 -0.43 2.62
C ARG A 329 11.78 0.84 3.41
N ARG A 330 12.16 1.89 2.67
CA ARG A 330 12.26 3.27 3.17
C ARG A 330 10.89 3.93 3.11
N LEU A 331 10.46 4.53 4.21
CA LEU A 331 9.13 5.13 4.36
C LEU A 331 9.24 6.54 4.97
N PRO A 332 8.28 7.43 4.71
CA PRO A 332 8.29 8.77 5.27
C PRO A 332 7.62 8.84 6.66
N SER A 333 6.85 7.83 7.05
CA SER A 333 6.23 7.77 8.36
C SER A 333 6.03 6.34 8.85
N ALA A 334 6.15 6.16 10.17
CA ALA A 334 5.83 4.91 10.87
C ALA A 334 5.15 5.22 12.21
N TYR A 335 4.22 4.36 12.61
CA TYR A 335 3.71 4.32 13.98
C TYR A 335 4.62 3.46 14.83
N LEU A 336 5.27 4.08 15.81
CA LEU A 336 6.20 3.44 16.73
C LEU A 336 5.63 3.40 18.15
N VAL A 337 5.97 2.37 18.91
CA VAL A 337 5.48 2.12 20.27
C VAL A 337 6.59 2.36 21.28
N TYR A 338 6.33 3.14 22.33
CA TYR A 338 7.32 3.56 23.34
C TYR A 338 6.86 3.28 24.77
N ASP A 339 7.79 2.98 25.68
CA ASP A 339 7.49 3.08 27.11
C ASP A 339 7.36 4.55 27.54
N HIS A 340 8.28 5.39 27.05
CA HIS A 340 8.39 6.83 27.27
C HIS A 340 8.07 7.62 25.99
N PRO A 341 6.79 7.71 25.57
CA PRO A 341 6.39 8.44 24.37
C PRO A 341 6.62 9.96 24.48
N GLU A 342 6.70 10.50 25.70
CA GLU A 342 7.03 11.90 25.97
C GLU A 342 8.41 12.35 25.47
N ASP A 343 9.40 11.44 25.41
CA ASP A 343 10.76 11.74 24.96
C ASP A 343 10.91 11.61 23.42
N ALA A 344 9.92 11.02 22.75
CA ALA A 344 9.95 10.77 21.31
C ALA A 344 9.36 11.96 20.52
N VAL A 345 10.23 12.72 19.87
CA VAL A 345 9.86 13.87 19.01
C VAL A 345 10.21 13.57 17.56
N ALA A 346 9.24 13.69 16.65
CA ALA A 346 9.46 13.51 15.22
C ALA A 346 10.25 14.69 14.62
N ASN A 347 11.15 14.39 13.67
CA ASN A 347 11.95 15.40 13.00
C ASN A 347 11.11 16.11 11.92
N ARG A 348 11.18 17.45 11.88
CA ARG A 348 10.50 18.29 10.89
C ARG A 348 11.25 18.34 9.55
N VAL A 349 11.44 17.16 8.94
CA VAL A 349 12.35 16.97 7.77
C VAL A 349 11.90 17.62 6.46
N TRP A 350 10.66 18.10 6.37
CA TRP A 350 10.15 18.82 5.20
C TRP A 350 10.09 20.34 5.38
N ASP A 351 10.37 20.87 6.58
CA ASP A 351 10.35 22.31 6.84
C ASP A 351 11.37 23.03 5.93
N GLY A 352 10.91 24.09 5.25
CA GLY A 352 11.73 24.88 4.34
C GLY A 352 11.96 24.28 2.95
N LEU A 353 11.45 23.07 2.66
CA LEU A 353 11.48 22.50 1.31
C LEU A 353 10.37 23.12 0.43
N THR A 354 10.74 23.61 -0.75
CA THR A 354 9.79 24.12 -1.76
C THR A 354 9.38 23.05 -2.78
N THR A 355 10.19 22.00 -2.92
CA THR A 355 9.92 20.82 -3.75
C THR A 355 10.39 19.58 -3.03
N ILE A 356 9.75 18.44 -3.29
CA ILE A 356 10.12 17.15 -2.74
C ILE A 356 10.41 16.21 -3.92
N ASN A 357 11.60 15.60 -3.92
CA ASN A 357 11.96 14.59 -4.90
C ASN A 357 11.59 13.20 -4.36
N ALA A 358 10.69 12.49 -5.03
CA ALA A 358 10.31 11.11 -4.71
C ALA A 358 11.35 10.06 -5.17
N GLY A 359 12.32 10.44 -6.01
CA GLY A 359 13.33 9.54 -6.56
C GLY A 359 12.77 8.59 -7.63
N GLY A 360 13.38 7.41 -7.80
CA GLY A 360 12.91 6.35 -8.68
C GLY A 360 14.00 5.33 -9.00
N ALA A 361 13.85 4.56 -10.08
CA ALA A 361 14.85 3.55 -10.46
C ALA A 361 16.24 4.16 -10.71
N PHE A 362 16.31 5.39 -11.21
CA PHE A 362 17.56 6.03 -11.62
C PHE A 362 18.47 6.49 -10.47
N ASP A 363 17.93 6.67 -9.25
CA ASP A 363 18.70 7.02 -8.06
C ASP A 363 18.64 5.96 -6.93
N HIS A 364 17.73 4.97 -7.01
CA HIS A 364 17.65 3.89 -6.03
C HIS A 364 18.96 3.07 -5.95
N PRO A 365 19.66 3.05 -4.79
CA PRO A 365 21.03 2.55 -4.71
C PRO A 365 21.16 1.05 -5.02
N ASP A 366 20.22 0.22 -4.57
CA ASP A 366 20.28 -1.22 -4.82
C ASP A 366 19.90 -1.62 -6.25
N PHE A 367 19.06 -0.83 -6.92
CA PHE A 367 18.80 -0.99 -8.35
C PHE A 367 20.05 -0.66 -9.17
N LEU A 368 20.75 0.44 -8.83
CA LEU A 368 22.01 0.81 -9.48
C LEU A 368 23.09 -0.27 -9.28
N LYS A 369 23.20 -0.87 -8.09
CA LYS A 369 24.09 -2.02 -7.82
C LYS A 369 23.69 -3.24 -8.68
N GLU A 370 22.40 -3.57 -8.77
CA GLU A 370 21.89 -4.68 -9.59
C GLU A 370 22.21 -4.46 -11.08
N GLN A 371 21.94 -3.26 -11.61
CA GLN A 371 22.26 -2.90 -12.99
C GLN A 371 23.76 -2.93 -13.29
N ALA A 372 24.61 -2.50 -12.35
CA ALA A 372 26.06 -2.61 -12.47
C ALA A 372 26.51 -4.09 -12.51
N ALA A 373 25.96 -4.94 -11.65
CA ALA A 373 26.25 -6.38 -11.62
C ALA A 373 25.78 -7.10 -12.89
N LEU A 374 24.61 -6.75 -13.44
CA LEU A 374 24.12 -7.27 -14.72
C LEU A 374 25.03 -6.84 -15.88
N LYS A 375 25.44 -5.57 -15.94
CA LYS A 375 26.39 -5.06 -16.94
C LYS A 375 27.76 -5.75 -16.83
N ALA A 376 28.24 -6.04 -15.62
CA ALA A 376 29.48 -6.80 -15.41
C ALA A 376 29.35 -8.25 -15.90
N LYS A 377 28.24 -8.94 -15.58
CA LYS A 377 27.96 -10.29 -16.09
C LYS A 377 27.86 -10.34 -17.61
N ALA A 378 27.23 -9.34 -18.24
CA ALA A 378 27.14 -9.23 -19.70
C ALA A 378 28.52 -9.01 -20.37
N LYS A 379 29.42 -8.21 -19.76
CA LYS A 379 30.80 -8.05 -20.24
C LYS A 379 31.62 -9.34 -20.15
N ASN A 380 31.36 -10.17 -19.13
CA ASN A 380 32.07 -11.43 -18.92
C ASN A 380 31.53 -12.60 -19.76
N ASN A 381 30.47 -12.38 -20.54
CA ASN A 381 29.88 -13.41 -21.40
C ASN A 381 29.51 -12.78 -22.76
N PRO A 382 30.51 -12.47 -23.62
CA PRO A 382 30.27 -11.80 -24.89
C PRO A 382 29.36 -12.66 -25.77
N ALA A 383 28.37 -12.01 -26.41
CA ALA A 383 27.48 -12.68 -27.35
C ALA A 383 28.30 -13.34 -28.48
N PRO A 384 27.84 -14.49 -29.02
CA PRO A 384 28.48 -15.11 -30.19
C PRO A 384 28.61 -14.07 -31.32
N ALA A 385 29.81 -13.95 -31.89
CA ALA A 385 30.12 -12.91 -32.86
C ALA A 385 29.11 -12.92 -34.01
N THR A 386 28.45 -11.77 -34.24
CA THR A 386 27.57 -11.58 -35.38
C THR A 386 28.35 -11.80 -36.67
N THR A 387 27.90 -12.75 -37.49
CA THR A 387 28.43 -13.00 -38.83
C THR A 387 28.45 -11.69 -39.63
N PRO A 388 29.53 -11.36 -40.35
CA PRO A 388 29.64 -10.06 -41.04
C PRO A 388 28.54 -9.91 -42.11
N THR A 389 27.78 -8.83 -42.00
CA THR A 389 26.84 -8.37 -43.03
C THR A 389 27.61 -8.09 -44.34
N PRO A 390 27.16 -8.61 -45.50
CA PRO A 390 27.83 -8.34 -46.77
C PRO A 390 27.74 -6.86 -47.14
N THR A 391 28.86 -6.29 -47.58
CA THR A 391 29.00 -4.88 -47.95
C THR A 391 28.08 -4.49 -49.10
N LYS A 392 27.26 -3.45 -48.91
CA LYS A 392 26.49 -2.79 -49.98
C LYS A 392 27.46 -2.09 -50.96
N PRO A 393 27.45 -2.39 -52.27
CA PRO A 393 28.16 -1.58 -53.26
C PRO A 393 27.44 -0.24 -53.49
N THR A 394 28.21 0.82 -53.72
CA THR A 394 27.73 2.17 -54.04
C THR A 394 27.02 2.21 -55.40
N GLU A 395 26.00 3.05 -55.52
CA GLU A 395 25.30 3.32 -56.78
C GLU A 395 26.20 4.11 -57.76
N THR A 396 26.17 3.70 -59.03
CA THR A 396 26.49 4.58 -60.17
C THR A 396 25.48 4.28 -61.26
N GLU A 397 24.68 5.29 -61.63
CA GLU A 397 23.78 5.20 -62.77
C GLU A 397 24.56 5.11 -64.09
N THR A 398 24.12 4.27 -65.03
CA THR A 398 24.04 4.58 -66.48
C THR A 398 23.24 3.48 -67.17
N LYS A 399 22.24 3.86 -67.99
CA LYS A 399 21.51 2.94 -68.89
C LYS A 399 22.42 2.52 -70.07
N THR A 400 22.17 1.35 -70.65
CA THR A 400 21.73 1.17 -72.08
C THR A 400 22.09 -0.22 -72.64
N GLU A 401 21.08 -0.91 -73.21
CA GLU A 401 21.10 -1.92 -74.29
C GLU A 401 21.75 -3.34 -74.19
N THR A 402 20.85 -4.35 -74.34
CA THR A 402 20.79 -5.30 -75.49
C THR A 402 21.61 -6.61 -75.56
N LYS A 403 20.84 -7.72 -75.61
CA LYS A 403 21.06 -9.06 -76.24
C LYS A 403 22.07 -10.09 -75.68
N ALA A 404 21.59 -11.33 -75.71
CA ALA A 404 22.29 -12.63 -75.66
C ALA A 404 22.86 -13.01 -77.07
N PRO A 405 23.42 -14.22 -77.38
CA PRO A 405 23.48 -15.49 -76.60
C PRO A 405 24.78 -16.36 -76.77
N ALA A 406 24.75 -17.61 -76.25
CA ALA A 406 25.48 -18.81 -76.72
C ALA A 406 27.02 -18.91 -76.43
N THR A 407 27.73 -20.05 -76.37
CA THR A 407 27.45 -21.52 -76.32
C THR A 407 28.73 -22.33 -75.99
N ASN A 408 28.59 -23.53 -75.37
CA ASN A 408 29.51 -24.71 -75.41
C ASN A 408 30.97 -24.52 -74.88
N THR A 409 31.78 -25.53 -74.49
CA THR A 409 31.88 -27.02 -74.56
C THR A 409 32.43 -27.57 -73.21
N GLY A 410 32.54 -28.87 -72.87
CA GLY A 410 32.14 -30.14 -73.50
C GLY A 410 33.12 -31.33 -73.21
N THR A 411 32.75 -32.28 -72.34
CA THR A 411 33.31 -33.67 -72.13
C THR A 411 34.79 -33.83 -71.68
N THR A 412 35.19 -34.84 -70.87
CA THR A 412 35.00 -36.31 -70.97
C THR A 412 34.89 -37.11 -69.63
N LYS A 413 34.57 -38.42 -69.74
CA LYS A 413 34.38 -39.50 -68.71
C LYS A 413 35.54 -40.56 -68.90
N PRO A 414 35.67 -41.76 -68.23
CA PRO A 414 34.78 -42.48 -67.27
C PRO A 414 35.38 -43.36 -66.12
N SER A 415 34.48 -43.82 -65.21
CA SER A 415 34.44 -45.10 -64.41
C SER A 415 35.58 -45.44 -63.40
N GLY A 416 35.33 -46.18 -62.30
CA GLY A 416 34.07 -46.70 -61.75
C GLY A 416 34.22 -47.48 -60.42
N THR A 417 33.29 -47.21 -59.48
CA THR A 417 32.46 -48.11 -58.66
C THR A 417 32.95 -49.49 -58.16
N THR A 418 32.88 -49.74 -56.84
CA THR A 418 31.98 -50.79 -56.25
C THR A 418 31.68 -50.56 -54.75
N GLU A 419 30.53 -51.05 -54.32
CA GLU A 419 29.89 -51.01 -52.98
C GLU A 419 30.12 -52.38 -52.25
N PRO A 420 29.35 -52.90 -51.23
CA PRO A 420 28.18 -52.36 -50.50
C PRO A 420 28.09 -52.62 -48.95
N THR A 421 26.95 -52.16 -48.40
CA THR A 421 26.06 -52.81 -47.40
C THR A 421 26.21 -52.63 -45.88
N LYS A 422 25.10 -52.14 -45.26
CA LYS A 422 24.42 -52.78 -44.11
C LYS A 422 22.94 -52.31 -43.99
N PRO A 423 21.97 -53.22 -43.77
CA PRO A 423 20.62 -52.86 -43.28
C PRO A 423 20.12 -53.70 -42.08
N SER A 424 18.87 -53.41 -41.67
CA SER A 424 17.83 -54.19 -40.95
C SER A 424 17.80 -54.38 -39.40
N THR A 425 16.81 -53.71 -38.79
CA THR A 425 15.59 -54.18 -38.05
C THR A 425 15.55 -55.43 -37.12
N GLN A 426 14.96 -55.27 -35.92
CA GLN A 426 13.96 -56.10 -35.14
C GLN A 426 14.06 -55.72 -33.63
N SER A 427 13.02 -55.41 -32.83
CA SER A 427 11.84 -56.16 -32.30
C SER A 427 12.14 -57.31 -31.31
N ASP A 428 11.90 -57.13 -30.00
CA ASP A 428 10.75 -57.74 -29.26
C ASP A 428 10.80 -57.57 -27.71
N ALA A 429 9.75 -58.00 -27.01
CA ALA A 429 9.41 -57.66 -25.61
C ALA A 429 9.70 -58.76 -24.55
N THR A 430 9.58 -58.42 -23.24
CA THR A 430 9.17 -59.39 -22.18
C THR A 430 8.64 -58.73 -20.88
N LYS A 431 7.82 -59.47 -20.11
CA LYS A 431 7.11 -59.09 -18.86
C LYS A 431 7.01 -60.31 -17.90
N PRO A 432 7.13 -60.14 -16.56
CA PRO A 432 6.05 -60.43 -15.55
C PRO A 432 5.94 -59.27 -14.51
N ALA A 433 5.14 -59.22 -13.42
CA ALA A 433 3.87 -59.81 -12.94
C ALA A 433 3.33 -58.85 -11.81
N GLN A 434 2.03 -58.51 -11.69
CA GLN A 434 0.93 -59.14 -10.90
C GLN A 434 1.15 -59.16 -9.36
N GLY A 435 0.26 -58.66 -8.48
CA GLY A 435 -1.07 -58.03 -8.65
C GLY A 435 -1.73 -57.55 -7.33
N THR A 436 -3.09 -57.47 -7.28
CA THR A 436 -4.00 -57.08 -6.14
C THR A 436 -4.00 -55.58 -5.72
N ASP A 437 -5.10 -54.91 -5.30
CA ASP A 437 -6.51 -55.30 -5.06
C ASP A 437 -7.51 -54.09 -5.17
N SER A 438 -8.82 -54.35 -5.37
CA SER A 438 -10.08 -53.68 -4.86
C SER A 438 -10.21 -52.14 -4.63
N SER A 439 -11.38 -51.45 -4.65
CA SER A 439 -12.83 -51.73 -4.87
C SER A 439 -13.71 -50.44 -4.81
N LYS A 440 -14.96 -50.46 -5.36
CA LYS A 440 -16.13 -49.52 -5.21
C LYS A 440 -15.99 -48.05 -5.70
N THR A 441 -16.95 -47.36 -6.34
CA THR A 441 -18.43 -47.44 -6.59
C THR A 441 -19.37 -46.73 -5.58
N THR A 442 -19.91 -45.57 -6.01
CA THR A 442 -21.21 -44.93 -5.61
C THR A 442 -21.55 -43.89 -6.71
N THR A 443 -22.65 -43.90 -7.50
CA THR A 443 -24.07 -43.58 -7.20
C THR A 443 -24.27 -42.36 -6.27
N THR A 444 -25.10 -41.35 -6.56
CA THR A 444 -26.59 -41.33 -6.65
C THR A 444 -27.07 -39.95 -7.23
N PRO A 445 -28.36 -39.54 -7.23
CA PRO A 445 -29.41 -39.76 -8.23
C PRO A 445 -29.81 -38.52 -9.08
N ALA A 446 -30.88 -38.65 -9.87
CA ALA A 446 -31.49 -37.60 -10.68
C ALA A 446 -32.76 -36.95 -10.07
N ALA A 447 -33.01 -35.72 -10.53
CA ALA A 447 -34.30 -35.09 -10.87
C ALA A 447 -35.49 -35.02 -9.87
N GLY A 448 -35.90 -33.77 -9.61
CA GLY A 448 -37.23 -33.34 -9.20
C GLY A 448 -37.18 -31.86 -8.81
N GLY A 449 -37.94 -30.91 -9.39
CA GLY A 449 -38.98 -31.01 -10.42
C GLY A 449 -40.24 -30.26 -9.98
N ASN A 450 -40.33 -28.96 -10.24
CA ASN A 450 -41.63 -28.29 -10.30
C ASN A 450 -41.63 -27.14 -11.32
N LYS A 451 -42.78 -26.92 -11.97
CA LYS A 451 -43.00 -25.91 -13.01
C LYS A 451 -43.82 -24.76 -12.43
N ASP A 452 -43.65 -23.54 -12.94
CA ASP A 452 -44.78 -22.87 -13.59
C ASP A 452 -44.29 -21.88 -14.68
N ASN A 453 -45.23 -21.46 -15.52
CA ASN A 453 -45.09 -20.67 -16.73
C ASN A 453 -45.05 -19.15 -16.39
N GLY A 454 -44.57 -18.21 -17.20
CA GLY A 454 -44.03 -18.28 -18.57
C GLY A 454 -44.60 -17.12 -19.42
N LYS A 455 -43.73 -16.27 -20.00
CA LYS A 455 -44.08 -15.42 -21.17
C LYS A 455 -42.84 -14.88 -21.88
N GLU A 456 -42.74 -15.15 -23.18
CA GLU A 456 -41.76 -14.52 -24.08
C GLU A 456 -42.25 -13.15 -24.55
N THR A 457 -41.32 -12.20 -24.75
CA THR A 457 -41.42 -11.16 -25.79
C THR A 457 -40.01 -10.72 -26.21
N THR A 458 -39.69 -10.87 -27.49
CA THR A 458 -38.50 -10.29 -28.16
C THR A 458 -38.96 -9.20 -29.15
N PRO A 459 -38.08 -8.46 -29.87
CA PRO A 459 -38.05 -7.00 -29.81
C PRO A 459 -38.57 -6.32 -31.10
N PRO A 460 -38.55 -4.98 -31.17
CA PRO A 460 -38.58 -4.25 -32.43
C PRO A 460 -37.22 -3.61 -32.78
N ALA A 461 -36.73 -3.93 -33.98
CA ALA A 461 -36.07 -2.93 -34.84
C ALA A 461 -37.21 -2.21 -35.64
N SER A 462 -37.05 -1.11 -36.38
CA SER A 462 -35.89 -0.38 -36.92
C SER A 462 -36.39 0.97 -37.50
N THR A 463 -35.55 2.00 -37.61
CA THR A 463 -35.47 2.82 -38.86
C THR A 463 -34.18 3.65 -38.92
N GLN A 464 -33.64 3.84 -40.13
CA GLN A 464 -32.44 4.63 -40.42
C GLN A 464 -32.75 5.96 -41.13
N GLN A 465 -31.97 7.00 -40.83
CA GLN A 465 -31.39 8.00 -41.75
C GLN A 465 -30.41 8.85 -40.93
N GLY A 466 -29.24 9.28 -41.39
CA GLY A 466 -28.55 9.10 -42.67
C GLY A 466 -27.68 10.33 -42.96
N GLY A 467 -26.38 10.30 -42.61
CA GLY A 467 -25.47 11.45 -42.75
C GLY A 467 -24.01 11.03 -42.79
N SER A 468 -23.32 11.39 -43.88
CA SER A 468 -21.98 10.91 -44.26
C SER A 468 -20.83 11.73 -43.64
N GLY A 469 -19.75 11.07 -43.22
CA GLY A 469 -18.46 11.70 -42.91
C GLY A 469 -17.45 10.71 -42.33
N ASN A 470 -16.33 10.48 -43.03
CA ASN A 470 -15.22 9.60 -42.61
C ASN A 470 -13.87 10.32 -42.90
N PRO A 471 -12.71 9.87 -42.38
CA PRO A 471 -12.21 10.30 -41.07
C PRO A 471 -10.87 11.04 -41.17
N VAL A 472 -10.45 11.72 -40.09
CA VAL A 472 -9.08 12.25 -39.95
C VAL A 472 -8.44 11.73 -38.67
N THR A 473 -7.28 11.11 -38.82
CA THR A 473 -6.38 10.66 -37.76
C THR A 473 -5.42 11.78 -37.33
N THR A 474 -5.17 11.94 -36.03
CA THR A 474 -4.00 12.70 -35.52
C THR A 474 -3.36 12.03 -34.31
N ASP A 475 -2.05 11.88 -34.40
CA ASP A 475 -1.08 11.37 -33.43
C ASP A 475 -0.87 12.37 -32.26
N PRO A 476 -0.52 11.95 -31.02
CA PRO A 476 -0.27 12.88 -29.92
C PRO A 476 1.23 13.22 -29.78
N THR A 477 1.59 14.49 -29.94
CA THR A 477 2.94 15.01 -29.62
C THR A 477 2.94 15.98 -28.43
N LYS A 478 3.91 15.75 -27.54
CA LYS A 478 4.55 16.63 -26.54
C LYS A 478 4.03 18.09 -26.38
N PRO A 479 3.71 18.55 -25.14
CA PRO A 479 3.57 19.98 -24.83
C PRO A 479 4.93 20.67 -24.64
N ALA A 480 4.99 21.95 -25.03
CA ALA A 480 6.06 22.90 -24.69
C ALA A 480 5.46 24.12 -23.95
N GLU A 481 6.33 24.97 -23.42
CA GLU A 481 6.02 26.11 -22.53
C GLU A 481 5.04 27.14 -23.11
N HIS A 482 4.29 27.80 -22.23
CA HIS A 482 3.71 29.12 -22.52
C HIS A 482 3.72 30.04 -21.29
N THR A 483 4.50 31.12 -21.40
CA THR A 483 4.47 32.32 -20.55
C THR A 483 3.34 33.26 -20.99
N PRO A 484 2.62 33.94 -20.07
CA PRO A 484 1.79 35.09 -20.41
C PRO A 484 2.53 36.42 -20.20
N THR A 485 2.38 37.34 -21.15
CA THR A 485 2.82 38.74 -21.04
C THR A 485 1.76 39.63 -20.39
N GLY A 486 2.20 40.64 -19.63
CA GLY A 486 1.33 41.68 -19.07
C GLY A 486 2.11 42.94 -18.75
N THR A 487 1.82 44.04 -19.46
CA THR A 487 2.57 45.31 -19.43
C THR A 487 2.09 46.29 -18.36
N GLY A 488 3.03 47.03 -17.75
CA GLY A 488 2.71 48.17 -16.88
C GLY A 488 3.94 48.91 -16.33
N ALA A 489 4.23 50.09 -16.88
CA ALA A 489 5.20 51.07 -16.35
C ALA A 489 4.51 52.46 -16.42
N ALA A 490 4.87 53.51 -15.67
CA ALA A 490 6.01 53.74 -14.78
C ALA A 490 5.64 54.75 -13.67
N GLY A 491 6.50 54.92 -12.65
CA GLY A 491 6.43 56.01 -11.68
C GLY A 491 7.78 56.16 -10.95
N ALA A 492 8.43 57.33 -11.06
CA ALA A 492 9.82 57.53 -10.66
C ALA A 492 9.99 58.14 -9.25
N GLY A 493 11.12 57.84 -8.61
CA GLY A 493 11.57 58.49 -7.37
C GLY A 493 12.96 57.99 -6.97
N ALA A 494 13.97 58.86 -7.00
CA ALA A 494 15.37 58.51 -6.74
C ALA A 494 15.87 59.13 -5.43
N THR A 495 16.75 58.40 -4.71
CA THR A 495 17.95 58.94 -4.03
C THR A 495 18.90 57.79 -3.64
N ASN A 496 20.19 58.08 -3.53
CA ASN A 496 21.29 57.14 -3.30
C ASN A 496 22.10 57.58 -2.04
N PRO A 497 23.29 57.03 -1.73
CA PRO A 497 23.54 55.97 -0.74
C PRO A 497 24.25 56.45 0.54
N THR A 498 24.61 55.52 1.45
CA THR A 498 25.67 55.76 2.46
C THR A 498 26.47 54.48 2.75
N THR A 499 27.68 54.64 3.30
CA THR A 499 28.83 53.72 3.17
C THR A 499 29.25 52.98 4.45
N ASN A 500 29.95 51.85 4.23
CA ASN A 500 31.08 51.23 4.97
C ASN A 500 31.92 52.13 5.94
N PRO A 501 32.84 51.62 6.81
CA PRO A 501 33.44 50.26 6.85
C PRO A 501 33.78 49.63 8.25
N THR A 502 34.43 48.45 8.20
CA THR A 502 35.19 47.72 9.25
C THR A 502 36.41 48.49 9.80
N PRO A 503 37.05 47.99 10.88
CA PRO A 503 38.52 47.86 10.86
C PRO A 503 39.08 46.48 11.31
N THR A 504 40.33 46.24 10.91
CA THR A 504 41.09 44.96 10.94
C THR A 504 42.11 44.83 12.07
N THR A 505 42.46 43.60 12.47
CA THR A 505 43.82 43.02 12.74
C THR A 505 43.64 41.65 13.42
N GLY A 506 44.50 40.63 13.33
CA GLY A 506 45.73 40.39 12.56
C GLY A 506 46.54 39.26 13.22
N GLY A 507 46.95 38.20 12.50
CA GLY A 507 47.71 37.08 13.08
C GLY A 507 47.83 35.86 12.16
N SER A 508 49.02 35.27 12.06
CA SER A 508 49.41 34.39 10.95
C SER A 508 49.76 32.96 11.35
N SER A 509 49.49 32.02 10.42
CA SER A 509 50.28 30.81 10.10
C SER A 509 50.78 29.89 11.23
N GLN A 510 50.42 28.60 11.17
CA GLN A 510 51.35 27.59 10.65
C GLN A 510 50.66 26.28 10.22
N GLN A 511 51.46 25.38 9.65
CA GLN A 511 51.11 24.29 8.75
C GLN A 511 51.67 22.96 9.31
N GLY A 512 50.97 21.84 9.15
CA GLY A 512 51.44 20.55 9.68
C GLY A 512 50.63 19.33 9.22
N GLN A 513 50.99 18.77 8.06
CA GLN A 513 50.62 17.40 7.65
C GLN A 513 51.60 16.39 8.30
N GLY A 514 51.19 15.13 8.50
CA GLY A 514 52.11 14.09 9.00
C GLY A 514 51.48 12.72 9.30
N ASP A 515 51.39 11.89 8.27
CA ASP A 515 50.79 10.55 8.18
C ASP A 515 51.19 9.39 9.15
N HIS A 516 50.27 8.41 9.19
CA HIS A 516 50.43 6.94 9.12
C HIS A 516 50.80 6.01 10.32
N SER A 517 49.96 4.95 10.40
CA SER A 517 50.19 3.52 10.78
C SER A 517 50.62 3.15 12.23
N GLY A 518 50.23 2.01 12.80
CA GLY A 518 49.24 0.98 12.41
C GLY A 518 49.27 -0.31 13.28
N THR A 519 48.27 -1.20 13.10
CA THR A 519 48.23 -2.65 13.46
C THR A 519 48.10 -3.16 14.92
N GLY A 520 47.30 -4.24 15.11
CA GLY A 520 47.27 -5.16 16.28
C GLY A 520 46.10 -4.94 17.26
N SER A 521 45.01 -5.75 17.31
CA SER A 521 44.88 -7.12 17.87
C SER A 521 45.17 -7.18 19.38
N THR A 522 44.35 -7.71 20.31
CA THR A 522 43.29 -8.76 20.25
C THR A 522 42.42 -8.79 21.53
N SER A 523 41.40 -9.67 21.57
CA SER A 523 40.81 -10.36 22.77
C SER A 523 39.97 -9.61 23.83
N ALA A 524 38.68 -9.97 23.89
CA ALA A 524 37.91 -10.24 25.13
C ALA A 524 38.10 -11.76 25.52
N PRO A 525 37.50 -12.36 26.59
CA PRO A 525 36.48 -11.87 27.53
C PRO A 525 36.67 -12.24 29.04
N ALA A 526 35.85 -11.63 29.94
CA ALA A 526 35.51 -12.10 31.30
C ALA A 526 34.40 -11.18 31.89
N THR A 527 33.14 -11.60 32.09
CA THR A 527 32.53 -12.34 33.23
C THR A 527 32.49 -11.61 34.60
N ASN A 528 31.26 -11.33 35.05
CA ASN A 528 30.86 -10.90 36.41
C ASN A 528 31.28 -11.91 37.51
N PRO A 529 31.39 -11.47 38.80
CA PRO A 529 30.26 -11.73 39.72
C PRO A 529 29.99 -10.68 40.84
N THR A 530 28.70 -10.42 41.02
CA THR A 530 27.89 -10.44 42.28
C THR A 530 28.35 -9.76 43.59
N THR A 531 27.46 -8.87 44.04
CA THR A 531 27.04 -8.42 45.39
C THR A 531 27.41 -9.25 46.65
N PRO A 532 27.48 -8.57 47.81
CA PRO A 532 26.93 -9.09 49.07
C PRO A 532 25.87 -8.18 49.73
N ALA A 533 24.89 -8.81 50.40
CA ALA A 533 23.94 -8.17 51.35
C ALA A 533 24.60 -8.07 52.76
N ALA A 534 24.00 -7.63 53.89
CA ALA A 534 22.64 -7.27 54.31
C ALA A 534 22.73 -6.41 55.61
N SER A 535 21.60 -6.20 56.33
CA SER A 535 21.46 -5.63 57.70
C SER A 535 21.65 -4.10 57.85
N ASP A 536 20.98 -3.36 58.76
CA ASP A 536 19.94 -3.76 59.73
C ASP A 536 18.94 -2.62 60.07
N ALA A 537 17.86 -3.03 60.72
CA ALA A 537 16.68 -2.30 61.18
C ALA A 537 16.87 -1.15 62.21
N ALA A 538 15.90 -0.21 62.29
CA ALA A 538 15.17 0.16 63.53
C ALA A 538 14.42 1.52 63.47
N LYS A 539 13.14 1.45 63.88
CA LYS A 539 12.24 2.48 64.45
C LYS A 539 12.83 3.82 64.96
N ASN A 540 12.16 4.95 64.68
CA ASN A 540 11.33 5.68 65.67
C ASN A 540 10.69 6.98 65.13
N THR A 541 9.45 7.25 65.57
CA THR A 541 8.78 8.56 65.68
C THR A 541 8.19 8.60 67.12
N PRO A 542 8.00 9.76 67.79
CA PRO A 542 6.97 10.75 67.41
C PRO A 542 7.21 12.23 67.82
N ALA A 543 6.24 13.10 67.48
CA ALA A 543 5.93 14.42 68.09
C ALA A 543 6.95 15.57 67.93
N SER A 544 6.66 16.88 68.01
CA SER A 544 5.45 17.74 67.96
C SER A 544 5.88 19.14 68.48
N SER A 545 5.37 20.26 67.92
CA SER A 545 5.03 21.56 68.58
C SER A 545 5.51 22.86 67.88
N GLY A 546 4.70 23.92 68.02
CA GLY A 546 4.99 25.33 67.65
C GLY A 546 4.73 25.66 66.16
N ASP A 547 3.68 26.35 65.70
CA ASP A 547 2.84 27.46 66.22
C ASP A 547 3.52 28.83 66.27
N THR A 548 3.09 29.76 65.41
CA THR A 548 2.82 31.18 65.75
C THR A 548 2.05 31.90 64.64
N SER A 549 1.15 32.79 65.05
CA SER A 549 0.17 33.49 64.22
C SER A 549 0.60 34.89 63.76
N SER A 550 0.00 35.42 62.69
CA SER A 550 -0.38 36.84 62.61
C SER A 550 -1.69 37.03 61.83
N LYS A 551 -2.42 38.12 62.13
CA LYS A 551 -3.87 38.30 61.91
C LYS A 551 -4.15 39.63 61.21
N ILE A 552 -5.18 39.67 60.32
CA ILE A 552 -6.21 40.74 60.19
C ILE A 552 -5.68 42.14 59.68
N ASN A 553 -6.30 42.93 58.79
CA ASN A 553 -7.72 43.28 58.60
C ASN A 553 -8.07 43.87 57.21
N THR A 554 -9.38 43.95 56.91
CA THR A 554 -10.05 44.71 55.81
C THR A 554 -10.26 46.21 56.18
N PRO A 555 -10.66 47.15 55.27
CA PRO A 555 -12.08 47.34 54.84
C PRO A 555 -12.30 47.90 53.37
N ALA A 556 -13.41 47.59 52.66
CA ALA A 556 -14.66 48.40 52.43
C ALA A 556 -14.52 49.70 51.56
N THR A 557 -15.47 50.22 50.74
CA THR A 557 -16.83 49.84 50.24
C THR A 557 -17.33 50.82 49.14
N GLY A 558 -18.22 50.39 48.23
CA GLY A 558 -19.21 51.21 47.47
C GLY A 558 -18.73 51.99 46.22
N ASP A 559 -19.57 52.50 45.30
CA ASP A 559 -20.99 52.25 44.94
C ASP A 559 -21.32 52.93 43.57
N THR A 560 -22.51 52.70 42.99
CA THR A 560 -23.14 53.34 41.80
C THR A 560 -22.62 52.95 40.39
N GLY A 561 -23.45 52.87 39.32
CA GLY A 561 -24.92 52.90 39.23
C GLY A 561 -25.51 52.94 37.79
N ALA A 562 -26.62 52.23 37.59
CA ALA A 562 -27.75 52.47 36.65
C ALA A 562 -27.70 52.26 35.09
N LYS A 563 -28.55 51.30 34.65
CA LYS A 563 -29.57 51.34 33.55
C LYS A 563 -29.21 51.69 32.07
N ASN A 564 -29.44 50.74 31.15
CA ASN A 564 -30.59 50.75 30.20
C ASN A 564 -30.67 49.47 29.32
N THR A 565 -31.87 49.16 28.79
CA THR A 565 -32.25 48.04 27.88
C THR A 565 -33.48 48.47 27.06
N PRO A 566 -33.95 47.72 26.02
CA PRO A 566 -33.28 46.91 24.99
C PRO A 566 -33.74 47.38 23.56
N PRO A 567 -33.68 46.57 22.46
CA PRO A 567 -34.71 45.54 22.22
C PRO A 567 -34.24 44.21 21.57
N ALA A 568 -35.12 43.19 21.68
CA ALA A 568 -35.38 41.97 20.88
C ALA A 568 -34.38 41.48 19.79
N ASN A 569 -34.23 40.18 19.50
CA ASN A 569 -35.29 39.15 19.48
C ASN A 569 -34.71 37.70 19.53
N VAL A 570 -35.40 36.75 20.18
CA VAL A 570 -35.06 35.29 20.20
C VAL A 570 -36.36 34.46 20.25
N PRO A 571 -36.52 33.37 19.47
CA PRO A 571 -37.65 32.44 19.60
C PRO A 571 -37.25 30.99 19.96
N VAL A 572 -37.79 30.46 21.06
CA VAL A 572 -37.79 29.03 21.51
C VAL A 572 -38.95 28.85 22.51
N PRO A 573 -39.57 27.66 22.73
CA PRO A 573 -40.06 26.61 21.83
C PRO A 573 -41.61 26.40 21.96
N SER A 574 -42.19 25.40 21.28
CA SER A 574 -43.57 24.93 21.52
C SER A 574 -43.64 23.41 21.74
N SER A 575 -44.50 23.00 22.68
CA SER A 575 -44.72 21.61 23.12
C SER A 575 -45.99 20.98 22.49
N PRO A 576 -46.18 19.64 22.52
CA PRO A 576 -46.96 18.92 21.50
C PRO A 576 -48.45 18.71 21.80
N THR A 577 -49.20 18.35 20.76
CA THR A 577 -50.64 18.03 20.77
C THR A 577 -50.89 16.54 20.51
N ALA A 578 -51.94 15.97 21.11
CA ALA A 578 -52.28 14.54 21.03
C ALA A 578 -53.14 14.12 19.80
N PRO A 579 -53.17 12.83 19.43
CA PRO A 579 -54.09 12.25 18.44
C PRO A 579 -55.33 11.53 19.07
N PRO A 580 -56.39 11.23 18.29
CA PRO A 580 -57.63 10.58 18.77
C PRO A 580 -57.71 9.04 18.57
N ASN A 581 -58.78 8.45 19.12
CA ASN A 581 -59.09 7.01 19.31
C ASN A 581 -59.29 6.11 18.06
N GLY A 582 -59.14 4.78 18.20
CA GLY A 582 -59.85 3.80 17.35
C GLY A 582 -59.46 2.28 17.37
N SER A 583 -60.23 1.45 18.10
CA SER A 583 -60.54 0.01 17.87
C SER A 583 -59.50 -1.16 17.95
N THR A 584 -59.59 -1.92 19.06
CA THR A 584 -59.72 -3.40 19.22
C THR A 584 -58.89 -4.45 18.43
N SER A 585 -58.12 -5.29 19.14
CA SER A 585 -58.31 -6.77 19.23
C SER A 585 -57.27 -7.51 20.11
N THR A 586 -57.65 -7.79 21.36
CA THR A 586 -57.59 -9.08 22.10
C THR A 586 -56.59 -10.20 21.75
N THR A 587 -55.79 -10.65 22.74
CA THR A 587 -55.42 -12.06 23.16
C THR A 587 -54.31 -11.96 24.26
N VAL A 588 -54.58 -12.03 25.58
CA VAL A 588 -54.67 -13.25 26.46
C VAL A 588 -53.29 -13.95 26.65
N VAL A 589 -52.46 -13.66 27.70
CA VAL A 589 -52.46 -14.17 29.13
C VAL A 589 -51.34 -15.23 29.38
N PRO A 590 -50.70 -15.39 30.57
CA PRO A 590 -50.23 -14.42 31.58
C PRO A 590 -48.77 -14.68 32.05
N SER A 591 -48.24 -13.90 33.01
CA SER A 591 -47.24 -14.40 33.99
C SER A 591 -47.44 -13.72 35.35
N GLY A 592 -47.54 -14.55 36.41
CA GLY A 592 -47.98 -14.11 37.73
C GLY A 592 -46.87 -13.59 38.63
N SER A 593 -47.24 -12.74 39.59
CA SER A 593 -46.37 -12.31 40.69
C SER A 593 -46.41 -13.32 41.84
N THR A 594 -45.29 -13.44 42.56
CA THR A 594 -45.31 -13.78 43.99
C THR A 594 -44.18 -13.04 44.70
N SER A 595 -44.57 -12.21 45.65
CA SER A 595 -43.71 -11.59 46.65
C SER A 595 -43.39 -12.56 47.79
N VAL A 596 -42.29 -12.31 48.52
CA VAL A 596 -42.19 -12.30 50.01
C VAL A 596 -40.76 -11.90 50.42
N PRO A 597 -40.53 -11.27 51.61
CA PRO A 597 -39.35 -10.43 51.85
C PRO A 597 -38.51 -10.87 53.08
N VAL A 598 -37.71 -9.93 53.62
CA VAL A 598 -36.91 -9.98 54.87
C VAL A 598 -35.54 -10.66 54.68
N LYS A 599 -34.40 -10.06 55.05
CA LYS A 599 -34.14 -9.04 56.09
C LYS A 599 -33.13 -7.99 55.65
#